data_AF-A0A914YSQ0-F1
#
_entry.id   AF-A0A914YSQ0-F1
#
_cell.length_a   1.000
_cell.length_b   1.000
_cell.length_c   1.000
_cell.angle_alpha   90.00
_cell.angle_beta   90.00
_cell.angle_gamma   90.00
#
_symmetry.space_group_name_H-M   'P 1'
#
loop_
_entity.id
_entity.type
_entity.pdbx_description
1 polymer ?
#
loop_
_entity_poly.entity_id
_entity_poly.type
_entity_poly.pdbx_seq_one_letter_code
_entity_poly.pdbx_strand_id
1 'polypeptide(L)' 'MALRRMVYMLDFGIARTYVDENGNPLPRRQGTSFRGTSRYCALPQHKESDQCRRDDEVAAADKAPQRIP' A
#
# COMPACT_ATOMS: atom_id res chain seq x y z
N MET A 1 -25.02 -12.64 24.27
CA MET A 1 -23.90 -11.69 24.21
C MET A 1 -23.18 -11.89 22.89
N ALA A 2 -23.22 -10.91 21.98
CA ALA A 2 -22.51 -11.03 20.70
C ALA A 2 -21.00 -10.88 20.94
N LEU A 3 -20.20 -11.83 20.47
CA LEU A 3 -18.74 -11.75 20.49
C LEU A 3 -18.28 -10.60 19.60
N ARG A 4 -17.56 -9.64 20.18
CA ARG A 4 -16.95 -8.53 19.46
C ARG A 4 -15.82 -9.07 18.60
N ARG A 5 -15.97 -9.03 17.27
CA ARG A 5 -14.89 -9.36 16.33
C ARG A 5 -14.01 -8.13 16.17
N MET A 6 -12.77 -8.21 16.62
CA MET A 6 -11.78 -7.13 16.49
C MET A 6 -10.70 -7.56 15.51
N VAL A 7 -10.34 -6.65 14.59
CA VAL A 7 -9.26 -6.82 13.62
C VAL A 7 -8.19 -5.77 13.94
N TYR A 8 -6.93 -6.18 13.96
CA TYR A 8 -5.79 -5.31 14.23
C TYR A 8 -4.90 -5.23 12.99
N MET A 9 -4.43 -4.04 12.68
CA MET A 9 -3.41 -3.81 11.66
C MET A 9 -2.03 -3.86 12.33
N LEU A 10 -1.10 -4.60 11.72
CA LEU A 10 0.23 -4.87 12.24
C LEU A 10 1.27 -4.52 11.17
N ASP A 11 2.53 -4.42 11.60
CA ASP A 11 3.70 -4.18 10.74
C ASP A 11 3.68 -2.85 9.96
N PHE A 12 3.97 -1.76 10.67
CA PHE A 12 4.17 -0.43 10.09
C PHE A 12 5.61 -0.20 9.60
N GLY A 13 6.45 -1.23 9.50
CA GLY A 13 7.87 -1.08 9.15
C GLY A 13 8.14 -0.54 7.74
N ILE A 14 7.15 -0.64 6.86
CA ILE A 14 7.18 -0.10 5.49
C ILE A 14 6.26 1.12 5.30
N ALA A 15 5.60 1.57 6.36
CA ALA A 15 4.71 2.72 6.30
C ALA A 15 5.51 4.01 6.02
N ARG A 16 4.88 4.95 5.32
CA ARG A 16 5.50 6.22 4.95
C ARG A 16 4.56 7.38 5.20
N THR A 17 5.09 8.45 5.78
CA THR A 17 4.39 9.73 5.88
C THR A 17 4.16 10.30 4.47
N TYR A 18 2.91 10.67 4.18
CA TYR A 18 2.52 11.24 2.89
C TYR A 18 2.13 12.72 2.97
N VAL A 19 2.15 13.32 4.17
CA VAL A 19 1.84 14.74 4.44
C VAL A 19 2.99 15.44 5.14
N ASP A 20 3.09 16.76 4.98
CA ASP A 20 3.98 17.62 5.76
C ASP A 20 3.38 17.97 7.14
N GLU A 21 4.10 18.77 7.93
CA GLU A 21 3.66 19.24 9.26
C GLU A 21 2.40 20.13 9.19
N ASN A 22 2.11 20.72 8.04
CA ASN A 22 0.95 21.56 7.78
C ASN A 22 -0.24 20.75 7.21
N GLY A 23 -0.09 19.44 7.02
CA GLY A 23 -1.10 18.56 6.44
C GLY A 23 -1.17 18.55 4.91
N ASN A 24 -0.24 19.23 4.21
CA ASN A 24 -0.20 19.23 2.76
C ASN A 24 0.43 17.93 2.22
N PRO A 25 -0.05 17.36 1.10
CA PRO A 25 0.56 16.18 0.49
C PRO A 25 2.01 16.43 0.08
N LEU A 26 2.89 15.49 0.43
CA LEU A 26 4.27 15.48 -0.05
C LEU A 26 4.33 15.21 -1.56
N PRO A 27 5.31 15.78 -2.27
CA PRO A 27 5.50 15.53 -3.70
C PRO A 27 5.83 14.06 -3.95
N ARG A 28 5.31 13.53 -5.07
CA ARG A 28 5.63 12.18 -5.54
C ARG A 28 7.13 12.07 -5.83
N ARG A 29 7.75 11.00 -5.35
CA ARG A 29 9.14 10.67 -5.70
C ARG A 29 9.26 10.22 -7.16
N GLN A 30 10.39 10.53 -7.78
CA GLN A 30 10.81 9.91 -9.04
C GLN A 30 11.63 8.66 -8.73
N GLY A 31 11.23 7.51 -9.27
CA GLY A 31 11.99 6.25 -9.17
C GLY A 31 12.02 5.65 -7.75
N THR A 32 10.94 4.99 -7.35
CA THR A 32 10.91 4.27 -6.07
C THR A 32 11.15 2.78 -6.28
N SER A 33 12.16 2.22 -5.62
CA SER A 33 12.30 0.77 -5.55
C SER A 33 11.14 0.19 -4.75
N PHE A 34 10.46 -0.81 -5.33
CA PHE A 34 9.33 -1.47 -4.72
C PHE A 34 9.70 -2.03 -3.34
N ARG A 35 8.93 -1.66 -2.31
CA ARG A 35 9.02 -2.23 -0.96
C ARG A 35 7.65 -2.77 -0.56
N GLY A 36 7.58 -4.07 -0.29
CA GLY A 36 6.35 -4.76 0.10
C GLY A 36 6.26 -6.17 -0.48
N THR A 37 5.13 -6.83 -0.29
CA THR A 37 4.88 -8.17 -0.86
C THR A 37 4.33 -8.04 -2.27
N SER A 38 5.06 -8.54 -3.27
CA SER A 38 4.69 -8.47 -4.70
C SER A 38 3.26 -8.96 -4.97
N ARG A 39 2.75 -9.89 -4.17
CA ARG A 39 1.36 -10.39 -4.28
C ARG A 39 0.29 -9.30 -4.05
N TYR A 40 0.55 -8.34 -3.18
CA TYR A 40 -0.44 -7.33 -2.75
C TYR A 40 -0.13 -5.92 -3.25
N CYS A 41 0.86 -5.74 -4.14
CA CYS A 41 1.12 -4.42 -4.68
C CYS A 41 0.20 -4.08 -5.86
N ALA A 42 -0.22 -2.82 -5.97
CA ALA A 42 -1.01 -2.38 -7.12
C ALA A 42 -0.12 -2.29 -8.39
N LEU A 43 -0.77 -2.25 -9.55
CA LEU A 43 -0.10 -2.22 -10.86
C LEU A 43 0.91 -1.07 -11.04
N PRO A 44 0.69 0.16 -10.51
CA PRO A 44 1.66 1.25 -10.61
C PRO A 44 2.98 0.97 -9.87
N GLN A 45 2.96 0.21 -8.77
CA GLN A 45 4.16 -0.13 -8.02
C GLN A 45 5.11 -1.05 -8.80
N HIS A 46 4.57 -1.90 -9.67
CA HIS A 46 5.39 -2.69 -10.60
C HIS A 46 6.14 -1.81 -11.61
N LYS A 47 5.72 -0.55 -11.79
CA LYS A 47 6.38 0.45 -12.65
C LYS A 47 7.14 1.50 -11.83
N GLU A 48 7.55 1.16 -10.61
CA GLU A 48 8.38 2.01 -9.72
C GLU A 48 7.75 3.38 -9.42
N SER A 49 6.42 3.49 -9.54
CA SER A 49 5.68 4.70 -9.23
C SER A 49 5.52 4.84 -7.72
N ASP A 50 5.63 6.08 -7.22
CA ASP A 50 5.49 6.36 -5.79
C ASP A 50 4.08 6.00 -5.29
N GLN A 51 4.05 5.32 -4.15
CA GLN A 51 2.82 4.85 -3.52
C GLN A 51 1.96 6.03 -3.07
N CYS A 52 0.65 5.88 -3.24
CA CYS A 52 -0.35 6.83 -2.76
C CYS A 52 -1.50 6.09 -2.06
N ARG A 53 -2.37 6.83 -1.37
CA ARG A 53 -3.51 6.28 -0.61
C ARG A 53 -4.40 5.33 -1.41
N ARG A 54 -4.57 5.58 -2.72
CA ARG A 54 -5.36 4.70 -3.59
C ARG A 54 -4.75 3.31 -3.70
N ASP A 55 -3.43 3.21 -3.63
CA ASP A 55 -2.73 1.95 -3.83
C ASP A 55 -2.92 0.99 -2.65
N ASP A 56 -3.23 1.49 -1.45
CA ASP A 56 -3.56 0.67 -0.28
C ASP A 56 -4.93 -0.02 -0.42
N GLU A 57 -5.88 0.61 -1.13
CA GLU A 57 -7.18 0.02 -1.45
C GLU A 57 -7.09 -0.90 -2.68
N VAL A 58 -6.41 -0.44 -3.74
CA VAL A 58 -6.30 -1.13 -5.03
C VAL A 58 -5.38 -2.37 -4.96
N ALA A 59 -4.43 -2.38 -4.03
CA ALA A 59 -3.64 -3.55 -3.64
C ALA A 59 -4.46 -4.83 -3.50
N ALA A 60 -5.69 -4.72 -2.97
CA ALA A 60 -6.59 -5.86 -2.74
C ALA A 60 -7.48 -6.21 -3.95
N ALA A 61 -7.78 -5.23 -4.83
CA ALA A 61 -8.82 -5.36 -5.85
C ALA A 61 -8.30 -5.69 -7.26
N ASP A 62 -7.06 -5.29 -7.60
CA ASP A 62 -6.57 -5.33 -8.98
C ASP A 62 -6.05 -6.70 -9.45
N LYS A 63 -5.97 -7.72 -8.60
CA LYS A 63 -5.35 -9.01 -8.97
C LYS A 63 -6.39 -10.12 -9.17
N ALA A 64 -6.60 -10.50 -10.43
CA ALA A 64 -6.98 -11.86 -10.79
C ALA A 64 -5.94 -12.84 -10.19
N PRO A 65 -6.31 -14.09 -9.83
CA PRO A 65 -5.41 -15.00 -9.14
C PRO A 65 -4.16 -15.26 -9.99
N GLN A 66 -3.06 -14.59 -9.65
CA GLN A 66 -1.77 -14.93 -10.22
C GLN A 66 -1.38 -16.29 -9.64
N ARG A 67 -1.51 -17.32 -10.48
CA ARG A 67 -0.97 -18.66 -10.24
C ARG A 67 0.51 -18.50 -9.88
N ILE A 68 0.82 -18.82 -8.64
CA ILE A 68 2.19 -19.03 -8.18
C ILE A 68 2.65 -20.33 -8.86
N PRO A 69 3.86 -20.42 -9.45
CA PRO A 69 4.43 -21.71 -9.79
C PRO A 69 4.65 -22.56 -8.53
#